data_AF-A0A0D0TQF4-F1
#
_entry.id   AF-A0A0D0TQF4-F1
#
_cell.length_a   1.000
_cell.length_b   1.000
_cell.length_c   1.000
_cell.angle_alpha   90.00
_cell.angle_beta   90.00
_cell.angle_gamma   90.00
#
_symmetry.space_group_name_H-M   'P 1'
#
loop_
_entity.id
_entity.type
_entity.pdbx_description
1 polymer ?
#
loop_
_entity_poly.entity_id
_entity_poly.type
_entity_poly.pdbx_seq_one_letter_code
_entity_poly.pdbx_strand_id
1 'polypeptide(L)'
;MTKLAETPSVGFDFSNYARNQFLGQRLQGIPKATSTGTTIVGVIYGGGSSGEEPGVCLGADTRATGGPIVADKNCEKIHYLAPHIRCCGAGTAADTEFVTNLISSNLELHALSQGRQARIVTAMTMLKQYLFRYQGHVGAHLVLGGVDATGPQLFTVHAHGSTDKLPYVTMGSGSLAAMAVFESSFKEHMTRQEAIDLVARAIRSGVFNDLGSGSNVDVAVITKNGTEMLRNYETPNERGLKSRNYKFRRGTTAWTKESVRSLIVKEEVKSTSGAGKAQGAAEAVPVAVGAGPGGAEGMDIDG
;
A
#
# COMPACT_ATOMS: atom_id res chain seq x y z
N MET A 1 7.92 50.84 -4.51
CA MET A 1 8.36 50.19 -3.26
C MET A 1 8.44 48.70 -3.52
N THR A 2 9.63 48.24 -3.87
CA THR A 2 10.00 46.84 -4.11
C THR A 2 9.90 46.09 -2.78
N LYS A 3 9.05 45.06 -2.69
CA LYS A 3 9.08 44.13 -1.56
C LYS A 3 10.47 43.49 -1.55
N LEU A 4 11.27 43.78 -0.52
CA LEU A 4 12.45 42.98 -0.22
C LEU A 4 12.00 41.53 -0.10
N ALA A 5 12.57 40.65 -0.92
CA ALA A 5 12.47 39.22 -0.70
C ALA A 5 13.07 38.95 0.68
N GLU A 6 12.25 38.50 1.63
CA GLU A 6 12.72 38.10 2.95
C GLU A 6 13.81 37.05 2.77
N THR A 7 15.01 37.40 3.19
CA THR A 7 16.14 36.47 3.25
C THR A 7 15.70 35.27 4.09
N PRO A 8 15.76 34.02 3.57
CA PRO A 8 15.42 32.87 4.39
C PRO A 8 16.34 32.89 5.62
N SER A 9 15.75 32.80 6.81
CA SER A 9 16.53 32.84 8.04
C SER A 9 17.51 31.67 8.03
N VAL A 10 18.80 31.98 8.16
CA VAL A 10 19.84 30.97 8.40
C VAL A 10 19.65 30.47 9.83
N GLY A 11 18.79 29.47 9.99
CA GLY A 11 18.40 28.90 11.28
C GLY A 11 17.25 27.89 11.18
N PHE A 12 16.66 27.53 12.32
CA PHE A 12 15.45 26.71 12.38
C PHE A 12 14.25 27.49 11.85
N ASP A 13 13.57 26.97 10.81
CA ASP A 13 12.33 27.54 10.28
C ASP A 13 11.11 27.01 11.04
N PHE A 14 10.48 27.90 11.81
CA PHE A 14 9.27 27.58 12.59
C PHE A 14 7.98 28.08 11.93
N SER A 15 8.03 28.54 10.67
CA SER A 15 6.85 29.04 9.94
C SER A 15 5.69 28.05 9.94
N ASN A 16 5.98 26.76 9.74
CA ASN A 16 5.01 25.68 9.77
C ASN A 16 4.40 25.46 11.16
N TYR A 17 5.20 25.59 12.23
CA TYR A 17 4.72 25.49 13.61
C TYR A 17 3.77 26.64 13.93
N ALA A 18 4.16 27.88 13.64
CA ALA A 18 3.32 29.05 13.85
C ALA A 18 2.00 28.98 13.06
N ARG A 19 2.07 28.54 11.79
CA ARG A 19 0.88 28.28 10.96
C ARG A 19 -0.03 27.22 11.57
N ASN A 20 0.52 26.09 12.01
CA ASN A 20 -0.24 24.99 12.60
C ASN A 20 -0.90 25.42 13.92
N GLN A 21 -0.20 26.21 14.74
CA GLN A 21 -0.75 26.75 15.98
C GLN A 21 -1.92 27.71 15.71
N PHE A 22 -1.76 28.61 14.75
CA PHE A 22 -2.82 29.53 14.31
C PHE A 22 -4.04 28.78 13.76
N LEU A 23 -3.81 27.78 12.91
CA LEU A 23 -4.89 26.94 12.37
C LEU A 23 -5.57 26.14 13.48
N GLY A 24 -4.83 25.60 14.44
CA GLY A 24 -5.38 24.90 15.60
C GLY A 24 -6.31 25.78 16.44
N GLN A 25 -5.96 27.05 16.63
CA GLN A 25 -6.81 28.02 17.32
C GLN A 25 -8.09 28.34 16.54
N ARG A 26 -8.01 28.47 15.20
CA ARG A 26 -9.18 28.77 14.36
C ARG A 26 -10.09 27.58 14.10
N LEU A 27 -9.55 26.37 13.98
CA LEU A 27 -10.28 25.16 13.60
C LEU A 27 -10.77 24.34 14.80
N GLN A 28 -10.67 24.89 16.02
CA GLN A 28 -10.99 24.18 17.28
C GLN A 28 -10.18 22.87 17.44
N GLY A 29 -8.94 22.86 16.95
CA GLY A 29 -8.05 21.70 17.00
C GLY A 29 -7.27 21.49 15.71
N ILE A 30 -6.21 20.68 15.80
CA ILE A 30 -5.45 20.21 14.65
C ILE A 30 -6.12 18.93 14.12
N PRO A 31 -6.31 18.76 12.81
CA PRO A 31 -6.82 17.51 12.25
C PRO A 31 -6.00 16.32 12.76
N LYS A 32 -6.69 15.34 13.37
CA LYS A 32 -6.03 14.16 13.94
C LYS A 32 -5.66 13.20 12.82
N ALA A 33 -4.37 12.93 12.67
CA ALA A 33 -3.89 11.88 11.78
C ALA A 33 -4.48 10.52 12.21
N THR A 34 -4.97 9.76 11.24
CA THR A 34 -5.53 8.42 11.49
C THR A 34 -4.39 7.42 11.48
N SER A 35 -3.99 6.95 12.67
CA SER A 35 -3.08 5.83 12.82
C SER A 35 -3.84 4.52 12.57
N THR A 36 -3.19 3.61 11.86
CA THR A 36 -3.73 2.28 11.56
C THR A 36 -3.09 1.24 12.45
N GLY A 37 -3.87 0.26 12.91
CA GLY A 37 -3.31 -0.98 13.44
C GLY A 37 -2.61 -1.74 12.33
N THR A 38 -1.41 -2.26 12.60
CA THR A 38 -0.55 -2.87 11.57
C THR A 38 0.50 -3.76 12.20
N THR A 39 0.82 -4.87 11.56
CA THR A 39 2.03 -5.66 11.85
C THR A 39 2.85 -5.76 10.57
N ILE A 40 4.10 -5.30 10.62
CA ILE A 40 5.07 -5.45 9.54
C ILE A 40 6.35 -6.09 10.06
N VAL A 41 6.97 -6.93 9.24
CA VAL A 41 8.18 -7.67 9.60
C VAL A 41 9.15 -7.78 8.44
N GLY A 42 10.41 -8.07 8.74
CA GLY A 42 11.40 -8.43 7.73
C GLY A 42 12.45 -9.38 8.29
N VAL A 43 13.04 -10.21 7.43
CA VAL A 43 14.13 -11.12 7.76
C VAL A 43 15.09 -11.26 6.57
N ILE A 44 16.39 -11.30 6.86
CA ILE A 44 17.43 -11.67 5.90
C ILE A 44 17.55 -13.19 5.86
N TYR A 45 17.61 -13.76 4.67
CA TYR A 45 17.74 -15.20 4.45
C TYR A 45 18.85 -15.53 3.45
N GLY A 46 19.16 -16.81 3.32
CA GLY A 46 20.11 -17.33 2.35
C GLY A 46 21.58 -17.16 2.75
N GLY A 47 22.46 -17.51 1.81
CA GLY A 47 23.91 -17.58 2.03
C GLY A 47 24.33 -18.74 2.93
N GLY A 48 25.64 -18.88 3.13
CA GLY A 48 26.22 -19.86 4.05
C GLY A 48 25.73 -21.29 3.78
N SER A 49 25.19 -21.93 4.82
CA SER A 49 24.76 -23.34 4.79
C SER A 49 23.49 -23.62 3.98
N SER A 50 22.72 -22.60 3.60
CA SER A 50 21.51 -22.79 2.77
C SER A 50 21.84 -23.21 1.34
N GLY A 51 23.00 -22.79 0.81
CA GLY A 51 23.33 -22.91 -0.61
C GLY A 51 22.50 -22.01 -1.54
N GLU A 52 21.60 -21.18 -1.00
CA GLU A 52 20.76 -20.27 -1.78
C GLU A 52 21.33 -18.84 -1.82
N GLU A 53 20.97 -18.08 -2.86
CA GLU A 53 21.37 -16.68 -2.94
C GLU A 53 20.77 -15.87 -1.77
N PRO A 54 21.56 -15.00 -1.14
CA PRO A 54 21.10 -14.21 -0.01
C PRO A 54 20.04 -13.18 -0.45
N GLY A 55 18.99 -13.04 0.35
CA GLY A 55 17.85 -12.19 0.05
C GLY A 55 17.20 -11.60 1.29
N VAL A 56 16.14 -10.82 1.07
CA VAL A 56 15.32 -10.24 2.13
C VAL A 56 13.86 -10.66 1.92
N CYS A 57 13.22 -11.15 2.97
CA CYS A 57 11.80 -11.45 2.98
C CYS A 57 11.10 -10.43 3.89
N LEU A 58 10.12 -9.69 3.34
CA LEU A 58 9.28 -8.77 4.10
C LEU A 58 7.86 -9.33 4.21
N GLY A 59 7.14 -8.95 5.27
CA GLY A 59 5.75 -9.34 5.44
C GLY A 59 4.92 -8.25 6.09
N ALA A 60 3.63 -8.23 5.76
CA ALA A 60 2.66 -7.31 6.32
C ALA A 60 1.26 -7.93 6.38
N ASP A 61 0.42 -7.45 7.30
CA ASP A 61 -1.02 -7.72 7.27
C ASP A 61 -1.76 -6.73 6.35
N THR A 62 -3.00 -7.03 5.95
CA THR A 62 -3.75 -6.22 4.98
C THR A 62 -4.91 -5.41 5.57
N ARG A 63 -5.11 -5.43 6.89
CA ARG A 63 -6.14 -4.63 7.56
C ARG A 63 -5.69 -3.18 7.73
N ALA A 64 -6.55 -2.22 7.40
CA ALA A 64 -6.38 -0.81 7.79
C ALA A 64 -7.57 -0.36 8.65
N THR A 65 -7.30 0.22 9.81
CA THR A 65 -8.33 0.70 10.75
C THR A 65 -8.46 2.23 10.74
N GLY A 66 -9.69 2.71 10.83
CA GLY A 66 -10.03 4.10 11.13
C GLY A 66 -10.55 4.20 12.56
N GLY A 67 -9.64 4.35 13.52
CA GLY A 67 -9.99 4.16 14.94
C GLY A 67 -10.37 2.70 15.21
N PRO A 68 -11.50 2.40 15.87
CA PRO A 68 -11.91 1.03 16.17
C PRO A 68 -12.55 0.28 15.00
N ILE A 69 -12.79 0.95 13.87
CA ILE A 69 -13.50 0.38 12.71
C ILE A 69 -12.48 -0.05 11.65
N VAL A 70 -12.65 -1.25 11.09
CA VAL A 70 -11.89 -1.69 9.92
C VAL A 70 -12.37 -0.91 8.69
N ALA A 71 -11.52 -0.01 8.19
CA ALA A 71 -11.79 0.82 7.02
C ALA A 71 -11.52 0.08 5.71
N ASP A 72 -10.43 -0.67 5.65
CA ASP A 72 -10.07 -1.53 4.53
C ASP A 72 -9.61 -2.90 5.04
N LYS A 73 -10.00 -3.96 4.33
CA LYS A 73 -9.63 -5.35 4.64
C LYS A 73 -8.49 -5.86 3.75
N ASN A 74 -8.12 -5.15 2.70
CA ASN A 74 -7.13 -5.59 1.71
C ASN A 74 -6.19 -4.46 1.28
N CYS A 75 -5.69 -3.69 2.25
CA CYS A 75 -4.77 -2.58 2.06
C CYS A 75 -3.34 -3.06 1.80
N GLU A 76 -2.61 -2.39 0.90
CA GLU A 76 -1.18 -2.64 0.67
C GLU A 76 -0.32 -1.86 1.66
N LYS A 77 0.60 -2.55 2.32
CA LYS A 77 1.56 -1.90 3.24
C LYS A 77 3.02 -2.06 2.81
N ILE A 78 3.28 -2.86 1.78
CA ILE A 78 4.63 -3.10 1.23
C ILE A 78 4.81 -2.23 -0.01
N HIS A 79 5.39 -1.05 0.19
CA HIS A 79 5.57 -0.05 -0.86
C HIS A 79 6.79 -0.34 -1.73
N TYR A 80 6.69 0.03 -3.01
CA TYR A 80 7.79 0.04 -3.97
C TYR A 80 8.71 1.24 -3.72
N LEU A 81 10.03 1.04 -3.80
CA LEU A 81 11.01 2.13 -3.86
C LEU A 81 11.94 2.00 -5.08
N ALA A 82 12.39 0.79 -5.37
CA ALA A 82 13.22 0.45 -6.54
C ALA A 82 13.00 -1.03 -6.88
N PRO A 83 13.48 -1.55 -8.04
CA PRO A 83 13.28 -2.95 -8.42
C PRO A 83 13.75 -3.96 -7.35
N HIS A 84 14.85 -3.62 -6.67
CA HIS A 84 15.51 -4.42 -5.63
C HIS A 84 15.34 -3.86 -4.20
N ILE A 85 14.42 -2.90 -3.99
CA ILE A 85 14.18 -2.25 -2.69
C ILE A 85 12.68 -2.09 -2.44
N ARG A 86 12.21 -2.59 -1.29
CA ARG A 86 10.85 -2.39 -0.79
C ARG A 86 10.84 -1.80 0.62
N CYS A 87 9.74 -1.18 0.98
CA CYS A 87 9.56 -0.55 2.28
C CYS A 87 8.18 -0.87 2.84
N CYS A 88 8.11 -1.47 4.02
CA CYS A 88 6.84 -1.66 4.72
C CYS A 88 6.52 -0.45 5.58
N GLY A 89 5.28 0.04 5.52
CA GLY A 89 4.81 1.18 6.30
C GLY A 89 3.93 0.77 7.49
N ALA A 90 4.18 1.38 8.65
CA ALA A 90 3.31 1.34 9.84
C ALA A 90 3.13 2.74 10.45
N GLY A 91 2.06 2.92 11.22
CA GLY A 91 1.68 4.19 11.83
C GLY A 91 0.60 4.92 11.02
N THR A 92 0.81 6.21 10.75
CA THR A 92 -0.12 7.01 9.93
C THR A 92 0.01 6.59 8.47
N ALA A 93 -1.04 5.99 7.91
CA ALA A 93 -1.01 5.44 6.54
C ALA A 93 -0.68 6.49 5.46
N ALA A 94 -1.24 7.70 5.60
CA ALA A 94 -0.96 8.79 4.65
C ALA A 94 0.53 9.19 4.69
N ASP A 95 1.12 9.32 5.89
CA ASP A 95 2.53 9.69 6.05
C ASP A 95 3.43 8.63 5.42
N THR A 96 3.16 7.34 5.66
CA THR A 96 3.96 6.25 5.07
C THR A 96 3.89 6.26 3.54
N GLU A 97 2.70 6.48 2.96
CA GLU A 97 2.51 6.50 1.52
C GLU A 97 3.20 7.72 0.87
N PHE A 98 3.02 8.93 1.40
CA PHE A 98 3.64 10.12 0.84
C PHE A 98 5.16 10.10 0.96
N VAL A 99 5.69 9.67 2.11
CA VAL A 99 7.14 9.59 2.33
C VAL A 99 7.77 8.55 1.41
N THR A 100 7.18 7.37 1.29
CA THR A 100 7.71 6.32 0.41
C THR A 100 7.64 6.73 -1.07
N ASN A 101 6.54 7.32 -1.52
CA ASN A 101 6.41 7.83 -2.90
C ASN A 101 7.45 8.92 -3.21
N LEU A 102 7.65 9.88 -2.30
CA LEU A 102 8.67 10.92 -2.46
C LEU A 102 10.08 10.32 -2.57
N ILE A 103 10.42 9.37 -1.70
CA ILE A 103 11.74 8.74 -1.73
C ILE A 103 11.90 7.84 -2.97
N SER A 104 10.86 7.12 -3.39
CA SER A 104 10.88 6.34 -4.63
C SER A 104 11.21 7.22 -5.83
N SER A 105 10.55 8.38 -5.95
CA SER A 105 10.81 9.33 -7.03
C SER A 105 12.24 9.86 -7.01
N ASN A 106 12.76 10.22 -5.82
CA ASN A 106 14.14 10.69 -5.67
C ASN A 106 15.18 9.59 -5.97
N LEU A 107 14.89 8.34 -5.62
CA LEU A 107 15.76 7.20 -5.93
C LEU A 107 15.82 6.93 -7.43
N GLU A 108 14.69 7.04 -8.12
CA GLU A 108 14.64 6.91 -9.57
C GLU A 108 15.44 8.01 -10.27
N LEU A 109 15.24 9.27 -9.87
CA LEU A 109 16.04 10.39 -10.36
C LEU A 109 17.54 10.20 -10.10
N HIS A 110 17.91 9.74 -8.90
CA HIS A 110 19.29 9.43 -8.55
C HIS A 110 19.86 8.30 -9.43
N ALA A 111 19.10 7.23 -9.66
CA ALA A 111 19.54 6.09 -10.47
C ALA A 111 19.74 6.48 -11.94
N LEU A 112 18.81 7.27 -12.50
CA LEU A 112 18.90 7.80 -13.87
C LEU A 112 20.10 8.75 -14.03
N SER A 113 20.32 9.64 -13.07
CA SER A 113 21.47 10.56 -13.09
C SER A 113 22.81 9.85 -12.99
N GLN A 114 22.89 8.79 -12.18
CA GLN A 114 24.13 8.05 -11.95
C GLN A 114 24.36 6.92 -12.95
N GLY A 115 23.36 6.57 -13.77
CA GLY A 115 23.42 5.43 -14.69
C GLY A 115 23.62 4.08 -13.99
N ARG A 116 23.25 3.96 -12.70
CA ARG A 116 23.40 2.73 -11.92
C ARG A 116 22.30 2.57 -10.89
N GLN A 117 22.06 1.33 -10.46
CA GLN A 117 21.09 1.02 -9.41
C GLN A 117 21.41 1.76 -8.10
N ALA A 118 20.36 2.29 -7.45
CA ALA A 118 20.47 2.95 -6.17
C ALA A 118 20.86 1.96 -5.06
N ARG A 119 21.64 2.41 -4.07
CA ARG A 119 21.99 1.59 -2.90
C ARG A 119 20.92 1.70 -1.82
N ILE A 120 20.79 0.67 -1.00
CA ILE A 120 19.77 0.65 0.08
C ILE A 120 20.08 1.73 1.12
N VAL A 121 21.37 1.94 1.41
CA VAL A 121 21.84 3.01 2.31
C VAL A 121 21.44 4.42 1.83
N THR A 122 21.28 4.63 0.52
CA THR A 122 20.82 5.91 -0.04
C THR A 122 19.35 6.13 0.34
N ALA A 123 18.50 5.12 0.15
CA ALA A 123 17.10 5.17 0.54
C ALA A 123 16.94 5.39 2.06
N MET A 124 17.66 4.62 2.87
CA MET A 124 17.68 4.77 4.33
C MET A 124 18.08 6.19 4.77
N THR A 125 19.12 6.76 4.14
CA THR A 125 19.61 8.09 4.47
C THR A 125 18.60 9.18 4.12
N MET A 126 17.96 9.08 2.95
CA MET A 126 16.90 10.02 2.56
C MET A 126 15.70 9.94 3.50
N LEU A 127 15.28 8.73 3.89
CA LEU A 127 14.17 8.52 4.82
C LEU A 127 14.46 9.12 6.19
N LYS A 128 15.62 8.79 6.80
CA LYS A 128 15.93 9.28 8.15
C LYS A 128 16.11 10.80 8.18
N GLN A 129 16.72 11.40 7.16
CA GLN A 129 16.89 12.86 7.09
C GLN A 129 15.55 13.57 6.94
N TYR A 130 14.66 13.03 6.10
CA TYR A 130 13.31 13.56 5.96
C TYR A 130 12.55 13.49 7.28
N LEU A 131 12.50 12.33 7.92
CA LEU A 131 11.75 12.13 9.16
C LEU A 131 12.32 12.96 10.32
N PHE A 132 13.64 13.02 10.46
CA PHE A 132 14.31 13.84 11.47
C PHE A 132 14.03 15.34 11.27
N ARG A 133 13.96 15.81 10.02
CA ARG A 133 13.61 17.21 9.72
C ARG A 133 12.24 17.61 10.27
N TYR A 134 11.28 16.68 10.33
CA TYR A 134 9.97 16.91 10.93
C TYR A 134 9.88 16.54 12.41
N GLN A 135 10.98 16.16 13.05
CA GLN A 135 11.06 15.92 14.50
C GLN A 135 9.95 14.98 15.03
N GLY A 136 9.57 13.95 14.27
CA GLY A 136 8.54 12.99 14.67
C GLY A 136 7.09 13.40 14.39
N HIS A 137 6.82 14.56 13.78
CA HIS A 137 5.45 14.95 13.38
C HIS A 137 4.92 14.13 12.21
N VAL A 138 5.81 13.55 11.40
CA VAL A 138 5.47 12.59 10.34
C VAL A 138 5.51 11.20 10.97
N GLY A 139 4.34 10.61 11.21
CA GLY A 139 4.16 9.39 11.99
C GLY A 139 4.42 8.10 11.20
N ALA A 140 5.48 8.08 10.40
CA ALA A 140 5.86 6.93 9.57
C ALA A 140 6.92 6.07 10.26
N HIS A 141 6.58 4.80 10.48
CA HIS A 141 7.49 3.78 10.99
C HIS A 141 7.74 2.77 9.88
N LEU A 142 8.99 2.60 9.48
CA LEU A 142 9.32 1.94 8.23
C LEU A 142 10.25 0.75 8.44
N VAL A 143 9.98 -0.34 7.73
CA VAL A 143 10.91 -1.46 7.56
C VAL A 143 11.41 -1.44 6.13
N LEU A 144 12.67 -1.09 5.94
CA LEU A 144 13.31 -0.96 4.63
C LEU A 144 14.17 -2.21 4.36
N GLY A 145 13.84 -2.93 3.29
CA GLY A 145 14.56 -4.14 2.89
C GLY A 145 14.97 -4.09 1.42
N GLY A 146 16.14 -4.63 1.10
CA GLY A 146 16.57 -4.78 -0.27
C GLY A 146 17.85 -5.59 -0.43
N VAL A 147 18.24 -5.81 -1.67
CA VAL A 147 19.52 -6.45 -2.02
C VAL A 147 20.27 -5.57 -3.00
N ASP A 148 21.44 -5.07 -2.62
CA ASP A 148 22.30 -4.28 -3.50
C ASP A 148 23.66 -4.94 -3.73
N ALA A 149 24.60 -4.24 -4.37
CA ALA A 149 25.93 -4.76 -4.66
C ALA A 149 26.74 -5.17 -3.41
N THR A 150 26.34 -4.71 -2.22
CA THR A 150 26.98 -5.09 -0.94
C THR A 150 26.29 -6.27 -0.26
N GLY A 151 25.20 -6.79 -0.83
CA GLY A 151 24.41 -7.89 -0.29
C GLY A 151 23.04 -7.45 0.25
N PRO A 152 22.31 -8.35 0.94
CA PRO A 152 21.03 -8.03 1.55
C PRO A 152 21.23 -7.07 2.72
N GLN A 153 20.34 -6.09 2.83
CA GLN A 153 20.31 -5.18 3.98
C GLN A 153 18.87 -4.96 4.41
N LEU A 154 18.67 -4.92 5.72
CA LEU A 154 17.40 -4.71 6.37
C LEU A 154 17.58 -3.64 7.46
N PHE A 155 16.71 -2.64 7.43
CA PHE A 155 16.73 -1.51 8.34
C PHE A 155 15.35 -1.23 8.93
N THR A 156 15.31 -0.76 10.17
CA THR A 156 14.18 0.01 10.69
C THR A 156 14.46 1.49 10.53
N VAL A 157 13.42 2.29 10.28
CA VAL A 157 13.46 3.75 10.38
C VAL A 157 12.26 4.20 11.20
N HIS A 158 12.50 4.77 12.37
CA HIS A 158 11.43 5.27 13.23
C HIS A 158 11.04 6.70 12.84
N ALA A 159 9.82 7.12 13.19
CA ALA A 159 9.29 8.45 12.88
C ALA A 159 10.18 9.63 13.31
N HIS A 160 11.01 9.45 14.35
CA HIS A 160 11.96 10.46 14.84
C HIS A 160 13.33 10.43 14.11
N GLY A 161 13.51 9.54 13.14
CA GLY A 161 14.73 9.43 12.33
C GLY A 161 15.81 8.51 12.87
N SER A 162 15.59 7.77 13.97
CA SER A 162 16.51 6.70 14.36
C SER A 162 16.45 5.54 13.37
N THR A 163 17.57 4.84 13.24
CA THR A 163 17.71 3.73 12.29
C THR A 163 18.56 2.62 12.89
N ASP A 164 18.09 1.38 12.78
CA ASP A 164 18.83 0.19 13.19
C ASP A 164 19.03 -0.75 11.99
N LYS A 165 20.15 -1.46 11.96
CA LYS A 165 20.46 -2.50 10.96
C LYS A 165 20.50 -3.85 11.67
N LEU A 166 19.58 -4.75 11.31
CA LEU A 166 19.37 -6.01 12.03
C LEU A 166 19.07 -7.16 11.05
N PRO A 167 19.32 -8.43 11.44
CA PRO A 167 19.01 -9.60 10.61
C PRO A 167 17.50 -9.85 10.46
N TYR A 168 16.71 -9.47 11.46
CA TYR A 168 15.25 -9.49 11.42
C TYR A 168 14.69 -8.31 12.23
N VAL A 169 13.51 -7.82 11.84
CA VAL A 169 12.88 -6.64 12.46
C VAL A 169 11.36 -6.76 12.46
N THR A 170 10.71 -6.12 13.42
CA THR A 170 9.24 -6.02 13.49
C THR A 170 8.83 -4.61 13.86
N MET A 171 7.78 -4.07 13.26
CA MET A 171 7.22 -2.75 13.58
C MET A 171 5.67 -2.80 13.55
N GLY A 172 5.04 -1.79 14.17
CA GLY A 172 3.58 -1.67 14.25
C GLY A 172 3.00 -2.18 15.58
N SER A 173 1.66 -2.21 15.68
CA SER A 173 0.93 -2.57 16.90
C SER A 173 1.10 -4.02 17.31
N GLY A 174 1.07 -4.97 16.35
CA GLY A 174 1.30 -6.39 16.64
C GLY A 174 2.77 -6.83 16.59
N SER A 175 3.71 -5.87 16.59
CA SER A 175 5.16 -6.14 16.50
C SER A 175 5.68 -7.08 17.58
N LEU A 176 5.22 -6.94 18.83
CA LEU A 176 5.67 -7.79 19.94
C LEU A 176 5.26 -9.26 19.75
N ALA A 177 4.06 -9.51 19.26
CA ALA A 177 3.57 -10.86 18.97
C ALA A 177 4.34 -11.51 17.81
N ALA A 178 4.72 -10.71 16.80
CA ALA A 178 5.56 -11.14 15.70
C ALA A 178 7.01 -11.41 16.16
N MET A 179 7.57 -10.54 17.02
CA MET A 179 8.94 -10.66 17.51
C MET A 179 9.15 -11.94 18.30
N ALA A 180 8.16 -12.35 19.12
CA ALA A 180 8.22 -13.62 19.84
C ALA A 180 8.37 -14.84 18.91
N VAL A 181 7.80 -14.78 17.70
CA VAL A 181 7.96 -15.85 16.69
C VAL A 181 9.36 -15.81 16.07
N PHE A 182 9.90 -14.62 15.78
CA PHE A 182 11.27 -14.50 15.28
C PHE A 182 12.29 -15.00 16.30
N GLU A 183 12.22 -14.54 17.56
CA GLU A 183 13.16 -14.95 18.61
C GLU A 183 13.15 -16.46 18.88
N SER A 184 12.00 -17.12 18.74
CA SER A 184 11.89 -18.56 18.98
C SER A 184 12.31 -19.45 17.81
N SER A 185 12.18 -18.95 16.58
CA SER A 185 12.23 -19.79 15.37
C SER A 185 13.26 -19.34 14.33
N PHE A 186 13.88 -18.17 14.50
CA PHE A 186 14.90 -17.67 13.59
C PHE A 186 16.13 -18.58 13.60
N LYS A 187 16.68 -18.80 12.40
CA LYS A 187 17.97 -19.46 12.19
C LYS A 187 18.76 -18.63 11.21
N GLU A 188 20.07 -18.58 11.39
CA GLU A 188 20.94 -18.03 10.36
C GLU A 188 20.89 -18.91 9.11
N HIS A 189 21.08 -18.31 7.93
CA HIS A 189 21.14 -19.04 6.66
C HIS A 189 19.92 -19.92 6.37
N MET A 190 18.71 -19.43 6.65
CA MET A 190 17.47 -20.08 6.22
C MET A 190 17.33 -20.09 4.70
N THR A 191 16.70 -21.12 4.17
CA THR A 191 16.24 -21.15 2.78
C THR A 191 15.13 -20.12 2.54
N ARG A 192 14.88 -19.78 1.27
CA ARG A 192 13.79 -18.89 0.84
C ARG A 192 12.45 -19.34 1.38
N GLN A 193 12.15 -20.64 1.32
CA GLN A 193 10.87 -21.18 1.78
C GLN A 193 10.74 -21.09 3.31
N GLU A 194 11.79 -21.44 4.06
CA GLU A 194 11.79 -21.30 5.52
C GLU A 194 11.60 -19.84 5.96
N ALA A 195 12.19 -18.89 5.22
CA ALA A 195 12.01 -17.47 5.47
C ALA A 195 10.58 -17.00 5.21
N ILE A 196 9.96 -17.43 4.10
CA ILE A 196 8.55 -17.15 3.80
C ILE A 196 7.65 -17.70 4.91
N ASP A 197 7.86 -18.96 5.30
CA ASP A 197 7.07 -19.63 6.34
C ASP A 197 7.23 -18.95 7.71
N LEU A 198 8.45 -18.50 8.04
CA LEU A 198 8.73 -17.77 9.28
C LEU A 198 8.03 -16.41 9.28
N VAL A 199 8.13 -15.64 8.18
CA VAL A 199 7.46 -14.35 8.03
C VAL A 199 5.94 -14.50 8.10
N ALA A 200 5.38 -15.47 7.37
CA ALA A 200 3.94 -15.71 7.38
C ALA A 200 3.44 -16.08 8.78
N ARG A 201 4.16 -16.93 9.50
CA ARG A 201 3.86 -17.30 10.89
C ARG A 201 3.96 -16.11 11.86
N ALA A 202 4.96 -15.24 11.67
CA ALA A 202 5.14 -14.04 12.49
C ALA A 202 3.99 -13.04 12.29
N ILE A 203 3.59 -12.78 11.05
CA ILE A 203 2.43 -11.93 10.75
C ILE A 203 1.15 -12.57 11.29
N ARG A 204 0.96 -13.89 11.10
CA ARG A 204 -0.20 -14.63 11.62
C ARG A 204 -0.32 -14.49 13.15
N SER A 205 0.80 -14.50 13.87
CA SER A 205 0.83 -14.22 15.32
C SER A 205 0.30 -12.81 15.62
N GLY A 206 0.72 -11.80 14.87
CA GLY A 206 0.16 -10.45 14.96
C GLY A 206 -1.34 -10.40 14.66
N VAL A 207 -1.79 -11.07 13.59
CA VAL A 207 -3.21 -11.13 13.18
C VAL A 207 -4.13 -11.67 14.27
N PHE A 208 -3.72 -12.71 15.01
CA PHE A 208 -4.56 -13.31 16.04
C PHE A 208 -4.42 -12.69 17.43
N ASN A 209 -3.34 -11.95 17.70
CA ASN A 209 -3.07 -11.38 19.02
C ASN A 209 -3.18 -9.85 19.09
N ASP A 210 -3.31 -9.15 17.95
CA ASP A 210 -3.52 -7.70 17.89
C ASP A 210 -4.85 -7.35 17.20
N LEU A 211 -5.65 -6.50 17.85
CA LEU A 211 -6.94 -6.03 17.31
C LEU A 211 -6.77 -5.14 16.07
N GLY A 212 -5.65 -4.41 16.03
CA GLY A 212 -5.32 -3.50 14.95
C GLY A 212 -4.91 -4.22 13.66
N SER A 213 -4.40 -5.45 13.77
CA SER A 213 -3.90 -6.23 12.66
C SER A 213 -4.92 -7.28 12.20
N GLY A 214 -4.85 -7.72 10.95
CA GLY A 214 -5.67 -8.83 10.49
C GLY A 214 -5.88 -8.96 8.99
N SER A 215 -6.90 -9.75 8.64
CA SER A 215 -7.24 -10.12 7.27
C SER A 215 -6.23 -11.09 6.66
N ASN A 216 -5.46 -10.66 5.65
CA ASN A 216 -4.57 -11.53 4.89
C ASN A 216 -3.11 -11.24 5.25
N VAL A 217 -2.24 -12.15 4.82
CA VAL A 217 -0.79 -12.02 4.95
C VAL A 217 -0.19 -11.77 3.57
N ASP A 218 0.48 -10.63 3.41
CA ASP A 218 1.29 -10.32 2.24
C ASP A 218 2.76 -10.63 2.53
N VAL A 219 3.45 -11.25 1.57
CA VAL A 219 4.88 -11.56 1.64
C VAL A 219 5.59 -11.00 0.41
N ALA A 220 6.76 -10.41 0.61
CA ALA A 220 7.60 -9.92 -0.49
C ALA A 220 8.99 -10.52 -0.39
N VAL A 221 9.41 -11.22 -1.44
CA VAL A 221 10.73 -11.83 -1.53
C VAL A 221 11.60 -10.98 -2.44
N ILE A 222 12.67 -10.44 -1.89
CA ILE A 222 13.56 -9.49 -2.57
C ILE A 222 14.90 -10.15 -2.81
N THR A 223 15.31 -10.17 -4.07
CA THR A 223 16.59 -10.69 -4.54
C THR A 223 17.33 -9.60 -5.31
N LYS A 224 18.57 -9.87 -5.72
CA LYS A 224 19.34 -8.95 -6.58
C LYS A 224 18.66 -8.68 -7.93
N ASN A 225 17.90 -9.65 -8.44
CA ASN A 225 17.26 -9.56 -9.76
C ASN A 225 15.92 -8.82 -9.72
N GLY A 226 15.34 -8.65 -8.53
CA GLY A 226 14.07 -7.95 -8.37
C GLY A 226 13.29 -8.44 -7.15
N THR A 227 12.02 -8.02 -7.11
CA THR A 227 11.09 -8.38 -6.04
C THR A 227 9.95 -9.22 -6.57
N GLU A 228 9.65 -10.32 -5.89
CA GLU A 228 8.43 -11.10 -6.07
C GLU A 228 7.43 -10.78 -4.95
N MET A 229 6.25 -10.28 -5.33
CA MET A 229 5.17 -9.96 -4.40
C MET A 229 4.17 -11.11 -4.35
N LEU A 230 4.08 -11.76 -3.19
CA LEU A 230 3.12 -12.82 -2.88
C LEU A 230 1.97 -12.20 -2.09
N ARG A 231 1.03 -11.59 -2.81
CA ARG A 231 -0.14 -10.94 -2.20
C ARG A 231 -1.18 -11.95 -1.77
N ASN A 232 -1.78 -11.75 -0.60
CA ASN A 232 -2.71 -12.69 0.02
C ASN A 232 -2.13 -14.12 0.07
N TYR A 233 -0.85 -14.23 0.41
CA TYR A 233 -0.15 -15.51 0.55
C TYR A 233 -0.87 -16.45 1.52
N GLU A 234 -1.38 -15.90 2.63
CA GLU A 234 -2.30 -16.60 3.51
C GLU A 234 -3.56 -15.77 3.78
N THR A 235 -4.70 -16.46 3.88
CA THR A 235 -6.00 -15.89 4.24
C THR A 235 -6.57 -16.62 5.46
N PRO A 236 -6.03 -16.36 6.68
CA PRO A 236 -6.38 -17.11 7.89
C PRO A 236 -7.86 -16.99 8.30
N ASN A 237 -8.55 -15.94 7.87
CA ASN A 237 -9.94 -15.68 8.22
C ASN A 237 -10.80 -15.52 6.97
N GLU A 238 -11.58 -16.55 6.64
CA GLU A 238 -12.54 -16.50 5.53
C GLU A 238 -13.87 -15.86 5.95
N ARG A 239 -14.51 -15.18 5.01
CA ARG A 239 -15.82 -14.58 5.23
C ARG A 239 -16.91 -15.65 5.14
N GLY A 240 -17.65 -15.83 6.24
CA GLY A 240 -18.83 -16.69 6.25
C GLY A 240 -19.91 -16.27 5.23
N LEU A 241 -20.65 -17.25 4.73
CA LEU A 241 -21.78 -17.05 3.82
C LEU A 241 -22.93 -16.34 4.54
N LYS A 242 -23.62 -15.42 3.84
CA LYS A 242 -24.84 -14.79 4.38
C LYS A 242 -25.97 -15.80 4.39
N SER A 243 -26.65 -15.98 5.52
CA SER A 243 -27.79 -16.90 5.66
C SER A 243 -29.03 -16.48 4.87
N ARG A 244 -29.15 -15.18 4.53
CA ARG A 244 -30.30 -14.62 3.80
C ARG A 244 -29.83 -13.71 2.67
N ASN A 245 -30.61 -13.68 1.61
CA ASN A 245 -30.46 -12.71 0.54
C ASN A 245 -31.33 -11.47 0.83
N TYR A 246 -30.73 -10.29 0.80
CA TYR A 246 -31.39 -9.00 1.09
C TYR A 246 -31.56 -8.13 -0.17
N LYS A 247 -31.58 -8.75 -1.35
CA LYS A 247 -31.82 -8.04 -2.62
C LYS A 247 -33.30 -7.67 -2.73
N PHE A 248 -33.57 -6.37 -2.85
CA PHE A 248 -34.90 -5.84 -3.15
C PHE A 248 -35.15 -5.81 -4.66
N ARG A 249 -36.42 -5.94 -5.07
CA ARG A 249 -36.81 -5.79 -6.48
C ARG A 249 -36.60 -4.33 -6.92
N ARG A 250 -36.35 -4.10 -8.21
CA ARG A 250 -36.29 -2.74 -8.75
C ARG A 250 -37.63 -2.04 -8.53
N GLY A 251 -37.59 -0.78 -8.10
CA GLY A 251 -38.80 0.02 -7.84
C GLY A 251 -39.22 0.11 -6.36
N THR A 252 -38.53 -0.57 -5.43
CA THR A 252 -38.83 -0.49 -3.99
C THR A 252 -38.44 0.85 -3.35
N THR A 253 -37.51 1.60 -3.95
CA THR A 253 -37.05 2.89 -3.42
C THR A 253 -37.76 4.02 -4.15
N ALA A 254 -38.48 4.87 -3.41
CA ALA A 254 -39.14 6.05 -3.97
C ALA A 254 -38.09 7.09 -4.42
N TRP A 255 -38.33 7.73 -5.57
CA TRP A 255 -37.51 8.82 -6.09
C TRP A 255 -38.39 9.99 -6.53
N THR A 256 -37.89 11.22 -6.41
CA THR A 256 -38.68 12.43 -6.69
C THR A 256 -38.43 13.01 -8.08
N LYS A 257 -37.21 12.89 -8.61
CA LYS A 257 -36.84 13.29 -9.96
C LYS A 257 -35.82 12.31 -10.56
N GLU A 258 -35.95 12.02 -11.84
CA GLU A 258 -35.01 11.22 -12.62
C GLU A 258 -34.58 12.05 -13.84
N SER A 259 -33.29 12.07 -14.15
CA SER A 259 -32.76 12.72 -15.35
C SER A 259 -31.84 11.74 -16.05
N VAL A 260 -32.29 11.27 -17.22
CA VAL A 260 -31.53 10.36 -18.07
C VAL A 260 -30.81 11.18 -19.13
N ARG A 261 -29.49 10.97 -19.29
CA ARG A 261 -28.67 11.65 -20.30
C ARG A 261 -28.08 10.62 -21.26
N SER A 262 -28.32 10.77 -22.56
CA SER A 262 -27.67 9.98 -23.61
C SER A 262 -26.26 10.54 -23.87
N LEU A 263 -25.23 9.71 -23.71
CA LEU A 263 -23.83 10.12 -23.93
C LEU A 263 -23.46 10.21 -25.42
N ILE A 264 -24.27 9.62 -26.30
CA ILE A 264 -24.11 9.72 -27.76
C ILE A 264 -25.13 10.75 -28.26
N VAL A 265 -24.62 11.89 -28.73
CA VAL A 265 -25.45 13.01 -29.20
C VAL A 265 -25.46 13.10 -30.74
N LYS A 266 -24.43 12.55 -31.41
CA LYS A 266 -24.34 12.46 -32.87
C LYS A 266 -23.38 11.35 -33.28
N GLU A 267 -23.86 10.40 -34.06
CA GLU A 267 -23.03 9.38 -34.73
C GLU A 267 -22.88 9.80 -36.19
N GLU A 268 -21.65 10.05 -36.63
CA GLU A 268 -21.36 10.45 -38.00
C GLU A 268 -20.58 9.30 -38.67
N VAL A 269 -21.29 8.39 -39.33
CA VAL A 269 -20.69 7.27 -40.07
C VAL A 269 -20.08 7.83 -41.35
N LYS A 270 -18.77 8.09 -41.34
CA LYS A 270 -18.01 8.42 -42.55
C LYS A 270 -17.59 7.12 -43.22
N SER A 271 -18.20 6.80 -44.36
CA SER A 271 -17.69 5.76 -45.25
C SER A 271 -16.34 6.23 -45.80
N THR A 272 -15.24 5.62 -45.37
CA THR A 272 -13.94 5.83 -46.01
C THR A 272 -13.97 5.12 -47.36
N SER A 273 -14.00 5.86 -48.47
CA SER A 273 -13.80 5.30 -49.80
C SER A 273 -12.32 4.93 -49.97
N GLY A 274 -11.93 3.80 -49.38
CA GLY A 274 -10.74 3.08 -49.80
C GLY A 274 -10.94 2.61 -51.24
N ALA A 275 -9.93 2.77 -52.08
CA ALA A 275 -9.93 2.36 -53.48
C ALA A 275 -10.25 0.85 -53.61
N GLY A 276 -11.52 0.52 -53.81
CA GLY A 276 -11.96 -0.86 -53.96
C GLY A 276 -13.48 -0.94 -54.08
N LYS A 277 -13.97 -0.90 -55.33
CA LYS A 277 -15.31 -1.27 -55.85
C LYS A 277 -16.51 -1.05 -54.92
N ALA A 278 -17.43 -0.18 -55.35
CA ALA A 278 -18.77 -0.03 -54.80
C ALA A 278 -19.46 -1.41 -54.62
N GLN A 279 -19.64 -1.83 -53.37
CA GLN A 279 -20.59 -2.87 -53.01
C GLN A 279 -21.90 -2.21 -52.61
N GLY A 280 -23.00 -2.74 -53.16
CA GLY A 280 -24.35 -2.19 -53.01
C GLY A 280 -24.79 -2.03 -51.57
N ALA A 281 -25.71 -1.08 -51.37
CA ALA A 281 -26.27 -0.73 -50.07
C ALA A 281 -26.77 -1.99 -49.32
N ALA A 282 -26.10 -2.32 -48.21
CA ALA A 282 -26.64 -3.24 -47.23
C ALA A 282 -27.58 -2.43 -46.32
N GLU A 283 -28.85 -2.82 -46.28
CA GLU A 283 -29.79 -2.30 -45.29
C GLU A 283 -29.26 -2.58 -43.87
N ALA A 284 -29.16 -1.51 -43.07
CA ALA A 284 -28.87 -1.62 -41.66
C ALA A 284 -30.06 -2.27 -40.96
N VAL A 285 -29.93 -3.54 -40.59
CA VAL A 285 -30.88 -4.20 -39.68
C VAL A 285 -30.74 -3.53 -38.31
N PRO A 286 -31.82 -2.95 -37.74
CA PRO A 286 -31.75 -2.40 -36.41
C PRO A 286 -31.44 -3.51 -35.42
N VAL A 287 -30.39 -3.31 -34.61
CA VAL A 287 -30.09 -4.18 -33.47
C VAL A 287 -31.28 -4.12 -32.52
N ALA A 288 -32.00 -5.23 -32.38
CA ALA A 288 -33.06 -5.36 -31.40
C ALA A 288 -32.50 -4.99 -30.03
N VAL A 289 -33.15 -4.04 -29.37
CA VAL A 289 -32.88 -3.72 -27.97
C VAL A 289 -33.22 -4.99 -27.19
N GLY A 290 -32.20 -5.79 -26.89
CA GLY A 290 -32.35 -7.02 -26.13
C GLY A 290 -32.97 -6.66 -24.78
N ALA A 291 -34.20 -7.14 -24.55
CA ALA A 291 -34.69 -7.32 -23.20
C ALA A 291 -33.69 -8.24 -22.50
N GLY A 292 -32.89 -7.67 -21.58
CA GLY A 292 -31.95 -8.45 -20.79
C GLY A 292 -32.67 -9.59 -20.10
N PRO A 293 -32.11 -10.82 -20.09
CA PRO A 293 -32.76 -11.95 -19.46
C PRO A 293 -32.73 -11.74 -17.95
N GLY A 294 -33.90 -11.59 -17.34
CA GLY A 294 -33.98 -11.45 -15.87
C GLY A 294 -35.34 -11.06 -15.32
N GLY A 295 -36.41 -11.22 -16.09
CA GLY A 295 -37.78 -10.90 -15.69
C GLY A 295 -38.67 -12.13 -15.62
N ALA A 296 -38.40 -13.04 -14.69
CA ALA A 296 -39.39 -14.01 -14.21
C ALA A 296 -38.90 -14.55 -12.87
N GLU A 297 -39.84 -14.88 -11.98
CA GLU A 297 -39.64 -15.35 -10.60
C GLU A 297 -39.32 -14.27 -9.56
N GLY A 298 -40.27 -13.34 -9.41
CA GLY A 298 -40.53 -12.71 -8.12
C GLY A 298 -41.52 -13.58 -7.33
N MET A 299 -41.16 -13.94 -6.11
CA MET A 299 -42.00 -14.66 -5.13
C MET A 299 -43.37 -13.99 -4.94
N ASP A 300 -44.46 -14.73 -5.15
CA ASP A 300 -45.79 -14.34 -4.67
C ASP A 300 -45.78 -14.39 -3.15
N ILE A 301 -46.16 -13.26 -2.54
CA ILE A 301 -46.33 -13.16 -1.09
C ILE A 301 -47.82 -13.38 -0.85
N ASP A 302 -48.19 -14.64 -0.67
CA ASP A 302 -49.49 -15.00 -0.10
C ASP A 302 -49.38 -14.95 1.43
N GLY A 303 -50.25 -14.15 2.07
CA GLY A 303 -50.53 -14.15 3.50
C GLY A 303 -49.94 -13.02 4.31
#